data_AF-A0A101AP52-F1
#
_entry.id   AF-A0A101AP52-F1
#
_cell.length_a   1.000
_cell.length_b   1.000
_cell.length_c   1.000
_cell.angle_alpha   90.00
_cell.angle_beta   90.00
_cell.angle_gamma   90.00
#
_symmetry.space_group_name_H-M   'P 1'
#
loop_
_entity.id
_entity.type
_entity.pdbx_description
1 polymer ?
#
loop_
_entity_poly.entity_id
_entity_poly.type
_entity_poly.pdbx_seq_one_letter_code
_entity_poly.pdbx_strand_id
1 'polypeptide(L)'
;MPGKARLSLIVMIAVMAVATAACGGSTSSKDSESQSPATTSAQAAQAGEKVSANTAPVDDITAALDRAGVKNAERWAHEVVEYRPYPPDDPNLQKLRDNLAKYNPGEDTVNKIVAALTP
;
A
#
# COMPACT_ATOMS: atom_id res chain seq x y z
N MET A 1 -2.49 -42.17 -4.73
CA MET A 1 -2.92 -42.10 -6.15
C MET A 1 -3.72 -40.82 -6.35
N PRO A 2 -3.64 -40.19 -7.54
CA PRO A 2 -3.56 -38.74 -7.70
C PRO A 2 -4.92 -38.06 -7.90
N GLY A 3 -4.99 -36.77 -7.58
CA GLY A 3 -6.11 -35.89 -7.94
C GLY A 3 -5.62 -34.49 -8.28
N LYS A 4 -4.85 -34.37 -9.37
CA LYS A 4 -4.50 -33.09 -10.01
C LYS A 4 -5.77 -32.55 -10.67
N ALA A 5 -6.24 -31.39 -10.25
CA ALA A 5 -7.16 -30.59 -11.06
C ALA A 5 -6.48 -29.25 -11.36
N ARG A 6 -5.76 -29.23 -12.49
CA ARG A 6 -5.53 -27.99 -13.24
C ARG A 6 -6.80 -27.75 -14.03
N LEU A 7 -7.48 -26.63 -13.81
CA LEU A 7 -8.53 -26.18 -14.72
C LEU A 7 -8.09 -24.88 -15.37
N SER A 8 -8.03 -24.97 -16.69
CA SER A 8 -7.55 -24.02 -17.67
C SER A 8 -8.61 -23.01 -18.07
N LEU A 9 -8.14 -21.82 -18.45
CA LEU A 9 -8.52 -21.06 -19.66
C LEU A 9 -9.87 -20.30 -19.71
N ILE A 10 -9.78 -19.13 -20.37
CA ILE A 10 -10.78 -18.35 -21.17
C ILE A 10 -10.84 -16.91 -20.61
N VAL A 11 -10.01 -15.96 -21.05
CA VAL A 11 -10.11 -15.12 -22.26
C VAL A 11 -11.51 -14.51 -22.46
N MET A 12 -11.66 -13.21 -22.19
CA MET A 12 -12.51 -12.31 -22.98
C MET A 12 -11.99 -10.87 -22.83
N ILE A 13 -11.69 -10.29 -23.98
CA ILE A 13 -11.25 -8.92 -24.23
C ILE A 13 -12.50 -8.02 -24.23
N ALA A 14 -12.42 -6.85 -23.60
CA ALA A 14 -13.33 -5.75 -23.90
C ALA A 14 -12.55 -4.42 -23.90
N VAL A 15 -12.26 -3.97 -25.11
CA VAL A 15 -11.82 -2.62 -25.46
C VAL A 15 -13.02 -1.69 -25.33
N MET A 16 -12.88 -0.56 -24.63
CA MET A 16 -13.75 0.60 -24.90
C MET A 16 -13.00 1.92 -24.71
N ALA A 17 -13.19 2.79 -25.70
CA ALA A 17 -12.42 3.98 -25.99
C ALA A 17 -13.00 5.25 -25.34
N VAL A 18 -12.08 6.16 -25.00
CA VAL A 18 -12.08 7.63 -25.14
C VAL A 18 -13.41 8.39 -25.09
N ALA A 19 -13.50 9.35 -24.15
CA ALA A 19 -14.03 10.69 -24.43
C ALA A 19 -13.45 11.73 -23.47
N THR A 20 -12.83 12.76 -24.04
CA THR A 20 -12.41 14.02 -23.44
C THR A 20 -13.58 15.01 -23.40
N ALA A 21 -13.69 15.82 -22.33
CA ALA A 21 -14.10 17.24 -22.34
C ALA A 21 -14.60 17.69 -20.95
N ALA A 22 -13.93 18.69 -20.36
CA ALA A 22 -14.58 19.89 -19.80
C ALA A 22 -13.50 20.84 -19.26
N CYS A 23 -13.23 21.88 -20.04
CA CYS A 23 -12.54 23.10 -19.61
C CYS A 23 -13.56 23.99 -18.89
N GLY A 24 -13.21 24.58 -17.75
CA GLY A 24 -14.13 25.47 -17.04
C GLY A 24 -13.51 26.23 -15.87
N GLY A 25 -12.95 27.41 -16.16
CA GLY A 25 -13.22 28.64 -15.40
C GLY A 25 -12.34 28.94 -14.18
N SER A 26 -11.42 29.89 -14.36
CA SER A 26 -10.50 30.45 -13.36
C SER A 26 -11.15 31.52 -12.47
N THR A 27 -10.73 31.58 -11.20
CA THR A 27 -10.65 32.84 -10.44
C THR A 27 -9.35 32.87 -9.65
N SER A 28 -8.50 33.87 -9.94
CA SER A 28 -7.23 34.15 -9.27
C SER A 28 -7.39 34.43 -7.78
N SER A 29 -6.41 33.96 -7.00
CA SER A 29 -5.85 34.74 -5.90
C SER A 29 -4.35 34.45 -5.79
N LYS A 30 -3.60 35.53 -5.65
CA LYS A 30 -2.14 35.67 -5.69
C LYS A 30 -1.45 35.07 -4.46
N ASP A 31 -0.21 34.65 -4.72
CA ASP A 31 0.96 34.63 -3.85
C ASP A 31 0.89 33.91 -2.49
N SER A 32 1.53 32.74 -2.45
CA SER A 32 2.49 32.40 -1.40
C SER A 32 3.50 31.39 -1.93
N GLU A 33 4.74 31.86 -2.04
CA GLU A 33 5.95 31.12 -2.34
C GLU A 33 6.24 30.10 -1.22
N SER A 34 6.28 28.81 -1.53
CA SER A 34 7.19 27.83 -0.91
C SER A 34 7.07 26.44 -1.54
N GLN A 35 8.12 26.11 -2.29
CA GLN A 35 8.66 24.78 -2.60
C GLN A 35 7.68 23.60 -2.69
N SER A 36 7.39 23.27 -3.95
CA SER A 36 7.11 21.92 -4.44
C SER A 36 8.02 20.86 -3.80
N PRO A 37 7.49 19.80 -3.15
CA PRO A 37 8.12 18.51 -3.25
C PRO A 37 7.69 17.87 -4.56
N ALA A 38 8.69 17.44 -5.31
CA ALA A 38 8.57 16.72 -6.55
C ALA A 38 7.48 15.64 -6.50
N THR A 39 6.80 15.47 -7.63
CA THR A 39 6.15 14.22 -7.99
C THR A 39 7.21 13.12 -7.88
N THR A 40 7.28 12.45 -6.74
CA THR A 40 8.01 11.20 -6.61
C THR A 40 7.28 10.23 -7.53
N SER A 41 7.90 9.96 -8.67
CA SER A 41 7.57 8.82 -9.52
C SER A 41 7.23 7.65 -8.62
N ALA A 42 6.03 7.08 -8.76
CA ALA A 42 5.69 5.80 -8.17
C ALA A 42 6.74 4.79 -8.66
N GLN A 43 7.80 4.65 -7.89
CA GLN A 43 8.85 3.69 -8.13
C GLN A 43 8.18 2.36 -7.90
N ALA A 44 7.91 1.64 -8.99
CA ALA A 44 7.38 0.30 -8.92
C ALA A 44 8.30 -0.50 -7.99
N ALA A 45 7.81 -0.76 -6.77
CA ALA A 45 8.56 -1.44 -5.73
C ALA A 45 9.04 -2.76 -6.32
N GLN A 46 10.35 -2.87 -6.52
CA GLN A 46 10.94 -4.10 -7.01
C GLN A 46 10.56 -5.23 -6.03
N ALA A 47 10.35 -6.44 -6.55
CA ALA A 47 10.06 -7.59 -5.72
C ALA A 47 11.23 -7.82 -4.74
N GLY A 48 11.04 -7.43 -3.48
CA GLY A 48 12.07 -7.43 -2.43
C GLY A 48 12.24 -6.10 -1.68
N GLU A 49 11.69 -5.00 -2.19
CA GLU A 49 11.80 -3.68 -1.56
C GLU A 49 10.64 -3.43 -0.59
N LYS A 50 10.98 -3.11 0.67
CA LYS A 50 10.03 -2.75 1.72
C LYS A 50 9.40 -1.39 1.45
N VAL A 51 8.15 -1.20 1.85
CA VAL A 51 7.43 0.07 1.72
C VAL A 51 7.47 0.86 3.03
N SER A 52 7.59 2.19 2.96
CA SER A 52 7.60 3.02 4.18
C SER A 52 6.24 3.04 4.86
N ALA A 53 6.22 2.63 6.13
CA ALA A 53 5.06 2.67 7.00
C ALA A 53 4.66 4.11 7.34
N ASN A 54 5.60 5.07 7.34
CA ASN A 54 5.33 6.48 7.62
C ASN A 54 4.81 7.29 6.43
N THR A 55 5.26 7.02 5.21
CA THR A 55 5.05 7.94 4.07
C THR A 55 4.27 7.36 2.90
N ALA A 56 4.24 6.03 2.73
CA ALA A 56 3.55 5.45 1.58
C ALA A 56 2.03 5.65 1.64
N PRO A 57 1.33 5.76 0.51
CA PRO A 57 -0.12 5.73 0.48
C PRO A 57 -0.67 4.34 0.89
N VAL A 58 -1.95 4.29 1.27
CA VAL A 58 -2.62 3.03 1.68
C VAL A 58 -2.55 1.97 0.59
N ASP A 59 -2.70 2.35 -0.68
CA ASP A 59 -2.67 1.42 -1.82
C ASP A 59 -1.30 0.73 -1.97
N ASP A 60 -0.20 1.46 -1.78
CA ASP A 60 1.15 0.91 -1.85
C ASP A 60 1.44 -0.03 -0.67
N ILE A 61 0.95 0.31 0.53
CA ILE A 61 1.02 -0.57 1.70
C ILE A 61 0.20 -1.82 1.44
N THR A 62 -1.03 -1.69 0.95
CA THR A 62 -1.91 -2.81 0.62
C THR A 62 -1.23 -3.76 -0.37
N ALA A 63 -0.68 -3.23 -1.46
CA ALA A 63 0.05 -4.01 -2.45
C ALA A 63 1.31 -4.70 -1.86
N ALA A 64 2.01 -4.07 -0.92
CA ALA A 64 3.13 -4.70 -0.22
C ALA A 64 2.68 -5.85 0.69
N LEU A 65 1.60 -5.64 1.45
CA LEU A 65 1.03 -6.65 2.33
C LEU A 65 0.46 -7.85 1.55
N ASP A 66 -0.22 -7.61 0.43
CA ASP A 66 -0.70 -8.67 -0.47
C ASP A 66 0.45 -9.48 -1.06
N ARG A 67 1.53 -8.83 -1.53
CA ARG A 67 2.75 -9.51 -2.00
C ARG A 67 3.40 -10.36 -0.91
N ALA A 68 3.29 -9.95 0.36
CA ALA A 68 3.77 -10.71 1.52
C ALA A 68 2.81 -11.85 1.94
N GLY A 69 1.66 -12.01 1.27
CA GLY A 69 0.68 -13.04 1.57
C GLY A 69 -0.12 -12.77 2.85
N VAL A 70 -0.28 -11.50 3.22
CA VAL A 70 -1.14 -11.07 4.33
C VAL A 70 -2.60 -11.12 3.87
N LYS A 71 -3.45 -11.86 4.59
CA LYS A 71 -4.89 -11.85 4.33
C LYS A 71 -5.51 -10.54 4.82
N ASN A 72 -6.51 -10.04 4.11
CA ASN A 72 -7.18 -8.76 4.40
C ASN A 72 -6.18 -7.58 4.41
N ALA A 73 -5.28 -7.53 3.42
CA ALA A 73 -4.20 -6.54 3.33
C ALA A 73 -4.70 -5.09 3.48
N GLU A 74 -5.78 -4.72 2.78
CA GLU A 74 -6.37 -3.37 2.84
C GLU A 74 -6.74 -2.97 4.28
N ARG A 75 -7.44 -3.85 5.01
CA ARG A 75 -7.79 -3.63 6.43
C ARG A 75 -6.55 -3.43 7.30
N TRP A 76 -5.47 -4.15 7.05
CA TRP A 76 -4.23 -3.96 7.81
C TRP A 76 -3.46 -2.71 7.39
N ALA A 77 -3.47 -2.35 6.10
CA ALA A 77 -2.87 -1.13 5.60
C ALA A 77 -3.50 0.11 6.24
N HIS A 78 -4.82 0.11 6.43
CA HIS A 78 -5.51 1.16 7.18
C HIS A 78 -5.02 1.29 8.62
N GLU A 79 -4.80 0.18 9.35
CA GLU A 79 -4.21 0.26 10.69
C GLU A 79 -2.79 0.81 10.66
N VAL A 80 -1.98 0.40 9.68
CA VAL A 80 -0.61 0.91 9.53
C VAL A 80 -0.64 2.43 9.38
N VAL A 81 -1.56 2.98 8.58
CA VAL A 81 -1.69 4.42 8.41
C VAL A 81 -2.26 5.11 9.66
N GLU A 82 -3.26 4.52 10.30
CA GLU A 82 -3.92 5.06 11.50
C GLU A 82 -2.93 5.33 12.64
N TYR A 83 -1.95 4.45 12.84
CA TYR A 83 -1.02 4.54 13.97
C TYR A 83 0.30 5.27 13.66
N ARG A 84 0.38 5.99 12.55
CA ARG A 84 1.52 6.89 12.26
C ARG A 84 1.66 7.99 13.32
N PRO A 85 2.88 8.55 13.53
CA PRO A 85 4.15 8.11 12.96
C PRO A 85 4.79 6.95 13.75
N TYR A 86 5.61 6.17 13.08
CA TYR A 86 6.49 5.14 13.64
C TYR A 86 7.91 5.69 13.86
N PRO A 87 8.60 5.33 14.95
CA PRO A 87 9.98 5.77 15.20
C PRO A 87 10.92 5.31 14.08
N PRO A 88 11.77 6.19 13.51
CA PRO A 88 12.68 5.84 12.42
C PRO A 88 13.79 4.87 12.86
N ASP A 89 14.07 4.79 14.16
CA ASP A 89 15.04 3.91 14.80
C ASP A 89 14.44 2.58 15.29
N ASP A 90 13.20 2.26 14.89
CA ASP A 90 12.48 1.02 15.23
C ASP A 90 12.29 0.10 13.99
N PRO A 91 13.35 -0.62 13.55
CA PRO A 91 13.26 -1.49 12.35
C PRO A 91 12.32 -2.69 12.54
N ASN A 92 11.95 -3.01 13.78
CA ASN A 92 10.99 -4.08 14.10
C ASN A 92 9.55 -3.58 14.14
N LEU A 93 9.33 -2.27 13.98
CA LEU A 93 8.03 -1.62 14.08
C LEU A 93 7.26 -2.07 15.33
N GLN A 94 7.93 -2.09 16.49
CA GLN A 94 7.35 -2.54 17.76
C GLN A 94 6.05 -1.80 18.08
N LYS A 95 5.99 -0.48 17.84
CA LYS A 95 4.75 0.30 17.99
C LYS A 95 3.61 -0.27 17.13
N LEU A 96 3.89 -0.69 15.90
CA LEU A 96 2.88 -1.32 15.03
C LEU A 96 2.44 -2.66 15.63
N ARG A 97 3.38 -3.51 16.06
CA ARG A 97 3.08 -4.81 16.68
C ARG A 97 2.14 -4.65 17.88
N ASP A 98 2.43 -3.69 18.75
CA ASP A 98 1.64 -3.39 19.95
C ASP A 98 0.21 -2.93 19.60
N ASN A 99 0.07 -2.11 18.56
CA ASN A 99 -1.25 -1.66 18.10
C ASN A 99 -2.04 -2.77 17.40
N LEU A 100 -1.39 -3.61 16.60
CA LEU A 100 -2.02 -4.75 15.94
C LEU A 100 -2.52 -5.80 16.95
N ALA A 101 -1.83 -5.96 18.08
CA ALA A 101 -2.22 -6.92 19.13
C ALA A 101 -3.67 -6.71 19.64
N LYS A 102 -4.20 -5.48 19.57
CA LYS A 102 -5.60 -5.16 19.93
C LYS A 102 -6.63 -5.94 19.11
N TYR A 103 -6.26 -6.36 17.90
CA TYR A 103 -7.12 -7.09 16.98
C TYR A 103 -6.84 -8.60 16.96
N ASN A 104 -5.90 -9.06 17.81
CA ASN A 104 -5.48 -10.45 17.94
C ASN A 104 -5.17 -11.17 16.60
N PRO A 105 -4.39 -10.56 15.66
CA PRO A 105 -3.93 -11.28 14.48
C PRO A 105 -3.00 -12.43 14.85
N GLY A 106 -2.95 -13.46 14.02
CA GLY A 106 -1.96 -14.53 14.18
C GLY A 106 -0.53 -13.99 14.06
N GLU A 107 0.41 -14.58 14.79
CA GLU A 107 1.81 -14.14 14.82
C GLU A 107 2.45 -14.07 13.41
N ASP A 108 2.17 -15.08 12.57
CA ASP A 108 2.59 -15.11 11.17
C ASP A 108 2.07 -13.90 10.36
N THR A 109 0.83 -13.45 10.64
CA THR A 109 0.26 -12.25 9.99
C THR A 109 1.03 -11.00 10.40
N VAL A 110 1.29 -10.82 11.70
CA VAL A 110 2.08 -9.67 12.19
C VAL A 110 3.49 -9.69 11.61
N ASN A 111 4.14 -10.85 11.57
CA ASN A 111 5.49 -10.99 11.05
C ASN A 111 5.56 -10.65 9.55
N LYS A 112 4.57 -11.06 8.75
CA LYS A 112 4.47 -10.68 7.34
C LYS A 112 4.24 -9.19 7.15
N ILE A 113 3.38 -8.57 7.97
CA ILE A 113 3.15 -7.12 7.92
C ILE A 113 4.45 -6.36 8.18
N VAL A 114 5.16 -6.68 9.27
CA VAL A 114 6.42 -6.02 9.62
C VAL A 114 7.52 -6.30 8.59
N ALA A 115 7.56 -7.52 8.02
CA ALA A 115 8.54 -7.87 6.99
C ALA A 115 8.35 -7.08 5.69
N ALA A 116 7.13 -6.64 5.37
CA ALA A 116 6.82 -5.85 4.17
C ALA A 116 7.14 -4.36 4.31
N LEU A 117 7.43 -3.90 5.54
CA LEU A 117 7.50 -2.48 5.87
C LEU A 117 8.85 -2.06 6.46
N THR A 118 9.14 -0.78 6.32
CA THR A 118 10.19 -0.03 7.03
C THR A 118 9.53 1.15 7.73
N PRO A 119 10.06 1.68 8.85
CA PRO A 119 9.59 2.95 9.39
C PRO A 119 9.49 4.03 8.31
#